data_AF-A0A7G2IJX2-F1
#
_entry.id   AF-A0A7G2IJX2-F1
#
_cell.length_a   1.000
_cell.length_b   1.000
_cell.length_c   1.000
_cell.angle_alpha   90.00
_cell.angle_beta   90.00
_cell.angle_gamma   90.00
#
_symmetry.space_group_name_H-M   'P 1'
#
loop_
_entity.id
_entity.type
_entity.pdbx_description
1 polymer ?
#
loop_
_entity_poly.entity_id
_entity_poly.type
_entity_poly.pdbx_seq_one_letter_code
_entity_poly.pdbx_strand_id
1 'polypeptide(L)'
;MTQQPQAKYRHDYRAPDYQITDIDLTFDLDAEKTVVTAVSQVVRHGASDAPLRLNGEDLTLVSIHVNDELWTEYREEEGALVINQLPERFYAAYRE
;
A
#
# COMPACT_ATOMS: atom_id res chain seq x y z
N MET A 1 7.16 5.47 22.67
CA MET A 1 5.95 5.09 23.45
C MET A 1 5.31 3.95 22.68
N THR A 2 5.17 2.75 23.24
CA THR A 2 4.53 1.64 22.54
C THR A 2 3.03 1.88 22.52
N GLN A 3 2.45 2.17 21.35
CA GLN A 3 1.01 2.32 21.20
C GLN A 3 0.34 0.99 21.54
N GLN A 4 -0.61 1.02 22.47
CA GLN A 4 -1.33 -0.17 22.88
C GLN A 4 -2.33 -0.52 21.77
N PRO A 5 -2.41 -1.79 21.32
CA PRO A 5 -3.27 -2.17 20.20
C PRO A 5 -4.72 -1.79 20.49
N GLN A 6 -5.32 -1.00 19.60
CA GLN A 6 -6.71 -0.57 19.75
C GLN A 6 -7.66 -1.67 19.28
N ALA A 7 -8.71 -1.91 20.07
CA ALA A 7 -9.74 -2.88 19.70
C ALA A 7 -10.48 -2.43 18.43
N LYS A 8 -10.52 -3.31 17.42
CA LYS A 8 -11.37 -3.14 16.22
C LYS A 8 -12.72 -3.81 16.47
N TYR A 9 -13.81 -3.10 16.24
CA TYR A 9 -15.15 -3.63 16.47
C TYR A 9 -15.82 -4.10 15.19
N ARG A 10 -16.58 -5.18 15.28
CA ARG A 10 -17.33 -5.73 14.14
C ARG A 10 -18.33 -4.74 13.53
N HIS A 11 -18.91 -3.84 14.34
CA HIS A 11 -19.90 -2.86 13.87
C HIS A 11 -19.29 -1.73 13.04
N ASP A 12 -17.97 -1.53 13.13
CA ASP A 12 -17.24 -0.53 12.34
C ASP A 12 -16.80 -1.05 10.98
N TYR A 13 -17.14 -2.30 10.63
CA TYR A 13 -16.79 -2.88 9.35
C TYR A 13 -17.37 -2.05 8.19
N ARG A 14 -16.50 -1.71 7.25
CA ARG A 14 -16.84 -1.02 6.00
C ARG A 14 -16.18 -1.75 4.85
N ALA A 15 -16.82 -1.71 3.68
CA ALA A 15 -16.19 -2.12 2.44
C ALA A 15 -14.93 -1.26 2.20
N PRO A 16 -13.85 -1.83 1.64
CA PRO A 16 -12.64 -1.07 1.37
C PRO A 16 -12.84 -0.08 0.23
N ASP A 17 -12.16 1.06 0.30
CA ASP A 17 -12.17 2.06 -0.78
C ASP A 17 -11.45 1.58 -2.05
N TYR A 18 -10.58 0.57 -1.93
CA TYR A 18 -9.80 0.01 -3.02
C TYR A 18 -9.81 -1.51 -2.99
N GLN A 19 -9.73 -2.11 -4.17
CA GLN A 19 -9.57 -3.53 -4.38
C GLN A 19 -8.34 -3.78 -5.23
N ILE A 20 -7.46 -4.67 -4.77
CA ILE A 20 -6.39 -5.22 -5.60
C ILE A 20 -6.96 -6.47 -6.29
N THR A 21 -6.99 -6.49 -7.63
CA THR A 21 -7.54 -7.62 -8.40
C THR A 21 -6.48 -8.67 -8.65
N ASP A 22 -5.26 -8.23 -8.90
CA ASP A 22 -4.12 -9.06 -9.29
C ASP A 22 -2.85 -8.51 -8.63
N ILE A 23 -1.93 -9.40 -8.28
CA ILE A 23 -0.63 -9.04 -7.72
C ILE A 23 0.45 -9.96 -8.28
N ASP A 24 1.53 -9.34 -8.76
CA ASP A 24 2.79 -10.00 -9.12
C ASP A 24 3.82 -9.70 -8.03
N LEU A 25 4.47 -10.74 -7.53
CA LEU A 25 5.48 -10.63 -6.48
C LEU A 25 6.80 -11.22 -6.96
N THR A 26 7.84 -10.41 -6.91
CA THR A 26 9.21 -10.82 -7.14
C THR A 26 10.01 -10.67 -5.85
N PHE A 27 10.68 -11.75 -5.45
CA PHE A 27 11.55 -11.78 -4.28
C PHE A 27 12.99 -11.97 -4.73
N ASP A 28 13.83 -10.97 -4.49
CA ASP A 28 15.28 -11.08 -4.60
C ASP A 28 15.82 -11.46 -3.22
N LEU A 29 16.08 -12.76 -3.04
CA LEU A 29 16.39 -13.36 -1.74
C LEU A 29 17.89 -13.24 -1.43
N ASP A 30 18.18 -12.52 -0.36
CA ASP A 30 19.48 -12.50 0.28
C ASP A 30 19.30 -12.59 1.81
N ALA A 31 20.26 -13.23 2.47
CA ALA A 31 20.19 -13.52 3.90
C ALA A 31 20.32 -12.27 4.78
N GLU A 32 21.00 -11.23 4.30
CA GLU A 32 21.11 -9.94 4.98
C GLU A 32 20.00 -8.98 4.54
N LYS A 33 19.65 -8.99 3.25
CA LYS A 33 18.66 -8.07 2.70
C LYS A 33 17.86 -8.66 1.53
N THR A 34 16.68 -9.18 1.83
CA THR A 34 15.69 -9.50 0.79
C THR A 34 15.08 -8.22 0.23
N VAL A 35 14.96 -8.11 -1.08
CA VAL A 35 14.21 -7.04 -1.75
C VAL A 35 12.94 -7.62 -2.34
N VAL A 36 11.81 -6.99 -2.02
CA VAL A 36 10.50 -7.37 -2.54
C VAL A 36 10.06 -6.33 -3.55
N THR A 37 9.62 -6.80 -4.71
CA THR A 37 8.92 -5.98 -5.69
C THR A 37 7.51 -6.51 -5.84
N ALA A 38 6.52 -5.66 -5.56
CA ALA A 38 5.11 -5.99 -5.65
C ALA A 38 4.46 -5.11 -6.72
N VAL A 39 3.87 -5.72 -7.75
CA VAL A 39 3.13 -5.02 -8.80
C VAL A 39 1.66 -5.40 -8.73
N SER A 40 0.82 -4.45 -8.35
CA SER A 40 -0.60 -4.65 -8.07
C SER A 40 -1.47 -3.96 -9.11
N GLN A 41 -2.53 -4.64 -9.58
CA GLN A 41 -3.64 -4.02 -10.29
C GLN A 41 -4.69 -3.56 -9.29
N VAL A 42 -4.98 -2.26 -9.26
CA VAL A 42 -5.82 -1.65 -8.24
C VAL A 42 -7.01 -0.94 -8.88
N VAL A 43 -8.19 -1.15 -8.28
CA VAL A 43 -9.46 -0.49 -8.64
C VAL A 43 -10.02 0.20 -7.42
N ARG A 44 -10.38 1.48 -7.55
CA ARG A 44 -11.07 2.24 -6.51
C ARG A 44 -12.58 2.02 -6.59
N HIS A 45 -13.20 1.78 -5.45
CA HIS A 45 -14.65 1.71 -5.24
C HIS A 45 -15.17 2.80 -4.28
N GLY A 46 -14.27 3.40 -3.49
CA GLY A 46 -14.56 4.48 -2.56
C GLY A 46 -14.68 5.86 -3.20
N ALA A 47 -14.59 6.90 -2.37
CA ALA A 47 -14.64 8.28 -2.83
C ALA A 47 -13.43 8.62 -3.72
N SER A 48 -13.61 9.56 -4.65
CA SER A 48 -12.55 9.98 -5.59
C SER A 48 -11.33 10.59 -4.90
N ASP A 49 -11.50 11.15 -3.70
CA ASP A 49 -10.46 11.74 -2.86
C ASP A 49 -9.94 10.77 -1.77
N ALA A 50 -10.48 9.55 -1.68
CA ALA A 50 -10.03 8.57 -0.69
C ALA A 50 -8.57 8.16 -0.97
N PRO A 51 -7.66 8.22 0.01
CA PRO A 51 -6.30 7.73 -0.16
C PRO A 51 -6.25 6.20 -0.14
N LEU A 52 -5.31 5.61 -0.86
CA LEU A 52 -4.99 4.19 -0.71
C LEU A 52 -4.14 4.02 0.55
N ARG A 53 -4.63 3.25 1.51
CA ARG A 53 -3.89 2.90 2.73
C ARG A 53 -3.45 1.44 2.70
N LEU A 54 -2.15 1.21 2.60
CA LEU A 54 -1.52 -0.11 2.67
C LEU A 54 -1.00 -0.35 4.08
N ASN A 55 -1.20 -1.55 4.61
CA ASN A 55 -0.64 -1.93 5.89
C ASN A 55 0.76 -2.53 5.66
N GLY A 56 1.73 -2.15 6.47
CA GLY A 56 3.10 -2.65 6.40
C GLY A 56 3.83 -2.43 7.72
N GLU A 57 4.60 -3.41 8.16
CA GLU A 57 5.35 -3.36 9.43
C GLU A 57 6.80 -3.74 9.19
N ASP A 58 7.74 -2.96 9.76
CA ASP A 58 9.19 -3.17 9.66
C ASP A 58 9.72 -3.26 8.21
N LEU A 59 9.13 -2.49 7.29
CA LEU A 59 9.51 -2.40 5.88
C LEU A 59 10.29 -1.10 5.63
N THR A 60 11.27 -1.15 4.73
CA THR A 60 12.00 0.04 4.26
C THR A 60 11.57 0.36 2.85
N LEU A 61 10.70 1.35 2.68
CA LEU A 61 10.23 1.73 1.35
C LEU A 61 11.39 2.26 0.48
N VAL A 62 11.57 1.67 -0.70
CA VAL A 62 12.55 2.12 -1.69
C VAL A 62 11.92 3.03 -2.73
N SER A 63 10.78 2.64 -3.29
CA SER A 63 10.08 3.44 -4.31
C SER A 63 8.64 3.00 -4.52
N ILE A 64 7.81 3.94 -4.98
CA ILE A 64 6.44 3.69 -5.46
C ILE A 64 6.36 4.20 -6.89
N HIS A 65 5.78 3.40 -7.78
CA HIS A 65 5.38 3.83 -9.12
C HIS A 65 3.89 3.59 -9.32
N VAL A 66 3.23 4.51 -10.01
CA VAL A 66 1.83 4.40 -10.42
C VAL A 66 1.80 4.54 -11.93
N ASN A 67 1.31 3.51 -12.63
CA ASN A 67 1.34 3.43 -14.10
C ASN A 67 2.73 3.76 -14.68
N ASP A 68 3.77 3.14 -14.12
CA ASP A 68 5.19 3.33 -14.48
C ASP A 68 5.79 4.72 -14.21
N GLU A 69 5.03 5.64 -13.59
CA GLU A 69 5.52 6.95 -13.17
C GLU A 69 5.92 6.95 -11.69
N LEU A 70 7.09 7.52 -11.37
CA LEU A 70 7.55 7.67 -9.99
C LEU A 70 6.55 8.51 -9.19
N TRP A 71 6.06 7.96 -8.08
CA TRP A 71 5.00 8.58 -7.29
C TRP A 71 5.55 9.18 -5.99
N THR A 72 5.29 10.47 -5.79
CA THR A 72 5.79 11.21 -4.60
C THR A 72 4.69 11.64 -3.65
N GLU A 73 3.41 11.50 -4.03
CA GLU A 73 2.26 11.91 -3.23
C GLU A 73 1.87 10.85 -2.19
N TYR A 74 2.79 10.52 -1.29
CA TYR A 74 2.59 9.53 -0.24
C TYR A 74 3.13 9.97 1.12
N ARG A 75 2.73 9.25 2.17
CA ARG A 75 3.24 9.41 3.54
C ARG A 75 3.37 8.04 4.20
N GLU A 76 4.48 7.83 4.88
CA GLU A 76 4.67 6.70 5.79
C GLU A 76 4.14 7.09 7.18
N GLU A 77 3.27 6.24 7.71
CA GLU A 77 2.69 6.31 9.06
C GLU A 77 3.06 5.04 9.82
N GLU A 78 2.88 5.04 11.13
CA GLU A 78 3.12 3.84 11.95
C GLU A 78 2.20 2.69 11.47
N GLY A 79 2.82 1.63 10.95
CA GLY A 79 2.12 0.45 10.43
C GLY A 79 1.42 0.64 9.07
N ALA A 80 1.67 1.76 8.36
CA ALA A 80 1.00 2.01 7.09
C ALA A 80 1.72 2.94 6.12
N LEU A 81 1.43 2.73 4.84
CA LEU A 81 1.76 3.63 3.75
C LEU A 81 0.46 4.23 3.18
N VAL A 82 0.38 5.56 3.13
CA VAL A 82 -0.80 6.30 2.65
C VAL A 82 -0.46 6.99 1.33
N ILE A 83 -1.14 6.64 0.25
CA ILE A 83 -0.87 7.14 -1.11
C ILE A 83 -2.09 7.94 -1.61
N ASN A 84 -1.84 9.15 -2.11
CA ASN A 84 -2.85 10.13 -2.50
C ASN A 84 -2.87 10.35 -4.03
N GLN A 85 -3.89 11.09 -4.50
CA GLN A 85 -4.02 11.56 -5.89
C GLN A 85 -4.03 10.46 -6.96
N LEU A 86 -4.47 9.25 -6.58
CA LEU A 86 -4.46 8.11 -7.49
C LEU A 86 -5.52 8.23 -8.59
N PRO A 87 -5.37 7.54 -9.74
CA PRO A 87 -6.44 7.30 -10.71
C PRO A 87 -7.47 6.26 -10.22
N GLU A 88 -8.66 6.18 -10.83
CA GLU A 88 -9.68 5.16 -10.48
C GLU A 88 -9.16 3.73 -10.67
N ARG A 89 -8.41 3.48 -11.74
CA ARG A 89 -7.75 2.21 -12.04
C ARG A 89 -6.29 2.45 -12.39
N PHE A 90 -5.39 1.68 -11.79
CA PHE A 90 -3.97 1.86 -11.98
C PHE A 90 -3.19 0.58 -11.66
N TYR A 91 -1.98 0.51 -12.21
CA TYR A 91 -0.95 -0.39 -11.75
C TYR A 91 -0.12 0.34 -10.69
N ALA A 92 0.17 -0.32 -9.59
CA ALA A 92 1.08 0.20 -8.57
C ALA A 92 2.22 -0.77 -8.35
N ALA A 93 3.45 -0.28 -8.52
CA ALA A 93 4.66 -1.04 -8.23
C ALA A 93 5.32 -0.47 -6.97
N TYR A 94 5.52 -1.34 -5.98
CA TYR A 94 6.16 -1.03 -4.71
C TYR A 94 7.45 -1.82 -4.64
N ARG A 95 8.51 -1.17 -4.17
CA ARG A 95 9.79 -1.82 -3.88
C ARG A 95 10.19 -1.53 -2.46
N GLU A 96 10.52 -2.58 -1.71
CA GLU A 96 10.88 -2.57 -0.29
C GLU A 96 12.04 -3.53 -0.01
#